data_AF-A0A822GNN5-F1
#
_entry.id   AF-A0A822GNN5-F1
#
_cell.length_a   1.000
_cell.length_b   1.000
_cell.length_c   1.000
_cell.angle_alpha   90.00
_cell.angle_beta   90.00
_cell.angle_gamma   90.00
#
_symmetry.space_group_name_H-M   'P 1'
#
loop_
_entity.id
_entity.type
_entity.pdbx_description
1 polymer ?
#
loop_
_entity_poly.entity_id
_entity_poly.type
_entity_poly.pdbx_seq_one_letter_code
_entity_poly.pdbx_strand_id
1 'polypeptide(L)'
;MVLKVLHPYLDECKVAFVAVANKAFDAANANRMICIYRSLPSAEDQKVLAYGCLGLQLEQGQSTTDNSLDKIIYGLCHGYRQVLRSSDIPHIFHDRDFIYMLRELRFELMNLNETEEANIREITPLSLLRALEDNFNGVRVEEFDRLVDIFATVVGEKCYEFRSLIDEKQQCRRNIPTILRNSMKLASARRRLYGRYKLIIDESNDESAVRLLFQCGILNSDPNQTTVFRMSDFPDDIDNDLRHVEILSNIKLCMETGKTILMINTGRIHGALRFI
;
A
#
# COMPACT_ATOMS: atom_id res chain seq x y z
N MET A 1 -5.18 30.76 -7.79
CA MET A 1 -5.03 31.70 -8.93
C MET A 1 -4.40 31.06 -10.17
N VAL A 2 -3.72 29.90 -10.06
CA VAL A 2 -3.04 29.22 -11.19
C VAL A 2 -4.01 28.68 -12.26
N LEU A 3 -5.19 28.17 -11.87
CA LEU A 3 -6.10 27.51 -12.82
C LEU A 3 -6.90 28.48 -13.73
N LYS A 4 -6.99 29.77 -13.38
CA LYS A 4 -7.68 30.76 -14.24
C LYS A 4 -6.97 30.95 -15.59
N VAL A 5 -5.66 30.72 -15.62
CA VAL A 5 -4.84 30.80 -16.84
C VAL A 5 -5.25 29.72 -17.85
N LEU A 6 -5.88 28.62 -17.41
CA LEU A 6 -6.34 27.55 -18.29
C LEU A 6 -7.63 27.90 -19.04
N HIS A 7 -8.40 28.92 -18.61
CA HIS A 7 -9.72 29.21 -19.19
C HIS A 7 -9.70 29.43 -20.70
N PRO A 8 -8.81 30.29 -21.26
CA PRO A 8 -8.79 30.51 -22.70
C PRO A 8 -8.46 29.23 -23.49
N TYR A 9 -7.56 28.40 -22.96
CA TYR A 9 -7.14 27.16 -23.62
C TYR A 9 -8.21 26.07 -23.58
N LEU A 10 -8.97 26.01 -22.48
CA LEU A 10 -10.11 25.09 -22.36
C LEU A 10 -11.28 25.53 -23.24
N ASP A 11 -11.48 26.84 -23.43
CA ASP A 11 -12.55 27.36 -24.28
C ASP A 11 -12.22 27.16 -25.78
N GLU A 12 -10.93 27.25 -26.16
CA GLU A 12 -10.49 27.00 -27.54
C GLU A 12 -10.48 25.51 -27.94
N CYS A 13 -10.43 24.57 -26.98
CA CYS A 13 -10.50 23.12 -27.20
C CYS A 13 -9.55 22.55 -28.28
N LYS A 14 -8.38 23.15 -28.49
CA LYS A 14 -7.40 22.70 -29.51
C LYS A 14 -6.78 21.33 -29.20
N VAL A 15 -6.82 20.90 -27.95
CA VAL A 15 -6.32 19.61 -27.47
C VAL A 15 -7.34 18.99 -26.51
N ALA A 16 -7.40 17.65 -26.48
CA ALA A 16 -8.16 16.96 -25.45
C ALA A 16 -7.50 17.18 -24.08
N PHE A 17 -8.29 17.65 -23.11
CA PHE A 17 -7.83 17.91 -21.75
C PHE A 17 -8.52 16.99 -20.75
N VAL A 18 -7.74 16.24 -19.99
CA VAL A 18 -8.23 15.38 -18.90
C VAL A 18 -7.47 15.75 -17.63
N ALA A 19 -8.20 16.13 -16.60
CA ALA A 19 -7.64 16.42 -15.28
C ALA A 19 -8.13 15.39 -14.25
N VAL A 20 -7.20 14.82 -13.49
CA VAL A 20 -7.49 13.95 -12.35
C VAL A 20 -7.08 14.68 -11.08
N ALA A 21 -8.02 14.85 -10.15
CA ALA A 21 -7.79 15.55 -8.89
C ALA A 21 -8.45 14.79 -7.73
N ASN A 22 -7.79 14.81 -6.57
CA ASN A 22 -8.33 14.24 -5.33
C ASN A 22 -9.26 15.21 -4.58
N LYS A 23 -9.39 16.44 -5.07
CA LYS A 23 -10.28 17.48 -4.52
C LYS A 23 -11.07 18.09 -5.66
N ALA A 24 -12.29 18.52 -5.35
CA ALA A 24 -13.16 19.16 -6.32
C ALA A 24 -12.55 20.49 -6.82
N PHE A 25 -12.74 20.77 -8.11
CA PHE A 25 -12.48 22.08 -8.68
C PHE A 25 -13.57 23.07 -8.26
N ASP A 26 -13.23 24.36 -8.29
CA ASP A 26 -14.20 25.44 -8.17
C ASP A 26 -15.12 25.49 -9.41
N ALA A 27 -16.31 26.05 -9.23
CA ALA A 27 -17.35 26.10 -10.26
C ALA A 27 -16.88 26.72 -11.59
N ALA A 28 -16.00 27.73 -11.52
CA ALA A 28 -15.48 28.42 -12.69
C ALA A 28 -14.67 27.51 -13.63
N ASN A 29 -13.92 26.55 -13.06
CA ASN A 29 -13.20 25.53 -13.83
C ASN A 29 -14.14 24.38 -14.21
N ALA A 30 -14.98 23.92 -13.28
CA ALA A 30 -15.90 22.81 -13.49
C ALA A 30 -16.88 23.05 -14.65
N ASN A 31 -17.37 24.28 -14.86
CA ASN A 31 -18.31 24.61 -15.94
C ASN A 31 -17.76 24.38 -17.36
N ARG A 32 -16.44 24.22 -17.52
CA ARG A 32 -15.76 24.02 -18.81
C ARG A 32 -15.35 22.56 -19.06
N MET A 33 -15.69 21.66 -18.14
CA MET A 33 -15.28 20.26 -18.19
C MET A 33 -16.42 19.34 -17.75
N ILE A 34 -16.38 18.09 -18.20
CA ILE A 34 -17.24 17.05 -17.66
C ILE A 34 -16.60 16.56 -16.36
N CYS A 35 -17.20 16.89 -15.22
CA CYS A 35 -16.74 16.43 -13.91
C CYS A 35 -17.35 15.07 -13.56
N ILE A 36 -16.53 14.02 -13.51
CA ILE A 36 -16.93 12.71 -13.00
C ILE A 36 -16.45 12.59 -11.56
N TYR A 37 -17.39 12.51 -10.62
CA TYR A 37 -17.09 12.29 -9.21
C TYR A 37 -17.13 10.80 -8.90
N ARG A 38 -16.05 10.30 -8.29
CA ARG A 38 -16.00 8.96 -7.71
C ARG A 38 -16.13 9.07 -6.20
N SER A 39 -17.20 8.51 -5.67
CA SER A 39 -17.41 8.38 -4.23
C SER A 39 -16.46 7.32 -3.64
N LEU A 40 -16.39 7.28 -2.31
CA LEU A 40 -15.81 6.15 -1.60
C LEU A 40 -16.58 4.85 -1.96
N PRO A 41 -15.88 3.70 -2.01
CA PRO A 41 -16.49 2.43 -2.41
C PRO A 41 -17.58 1.99 -1.41
N SER A 42 -18.71 1.52 -1.94
CA SER A 42 -19.85 1.01 -1.15
C SER A 42 -19.57 -0.36 -0.50
N ALA A 43 -20.50 -0.83 0.37
CA ALA A 43 -20.76 -2.27 0.66
C ALA A 43 -20.18 -3.25 -0.35
N GLU A 44 -20.87 -3.19 -1.46
CA GLU A 44 -20.87 -4.13 -2.54
C GLU A 44 -19.63 -3.93 -3.41
N ASP A 45 -19.20 -2.68 -3.62
CA ASP A 45 -17.96 -2.40 -4.35
C ASP A 45 -16.74 -2.98 -3.63
N GLN A 46 -16.65 -2.84 -2.30
CA GLN A 46 -15.54 -3.42 -1.53
C GLN A 46 -15.58 -4.94 -1.55
N LYS A 47 -16.78 -5.55 -1.52
CA LYS A 47 -16.91 -7.00 -1.71
C LYS A 47 -16.38 -7.39 -3.08
N VAL A 48 -16.84 -6.77 -4.16
CA VAL A 48 -16.37 -7.06 -5.52
C VAL A 48 -14.86 -6.89 -5.65
N LEU A 49 -14.31 -5.82 -5.08
CA LEU A 49 -12.88 -5.57 -5.00
C LEU A 49 -12.14 -6.69 -4.29
N ALA A 50 -12.66 -7.17 -3.15
CA ALA A 50 -12.04 -8.23 -2.37
C ALA A 50 -11.98 -9.55 -3.14
N TYR A 51 -13.07 -9.98 -3.78
CA TYR A 51 -13.06 -11.19 -4.64
C TYR A 51 -12.07 -11.03 -5.78
N GLY A 52 -12.08 -9.89 -6.48
CA GLY A 52 -11.14 -9.62 -7.56
C GLY A 52 -9.67 -9.65 -7.11
N CYS A 53 -9.36 -9.07 -5.94
CA CYS A 53 -8.00 -9.06 -5.39
C CYS A 53 -7.54 -10.45 -4.95
N LEU A 54 -8.46 -11.26 -4.42
CA LEU A 54 -8.21 -12.66 -4.04
C LEU A 54 -8.18 -13.61 -5.23
N GLY A 55 -8.54 -13.15 -6.44
CA GLY A 55 -8.58 -13.98 -7.65
C GLY A 55 -9.79 -14.93 -7.69
N LEU A 56 -10.86 -14.58 -6.98
CA LEU A 56 -12.07 -15.37 -6.84
C LEU A 56 -13.15 -14.87 -7.80
N GLN A 57 -14.02 -15.77 -8.25
CA GLN A 57 -15.18 -15.43 -9.05
C GLN A 57 -16.39 -15.20 -8.13
N LEU A 58 -17.17 -14.16 -8.41
CA LEU A 58 -18.47 -13.95 -7.77
C LEU A 58 -19.47 -14.85 -8.49
N GLU A 59 -19.86 -15.96 -7.87
CA GLU A 59 -20.95 -16.78 -8.40
C GLU A 59 -22.27 -16.02 -8.26
N GLN A 60 -22.71 -15.40 -9.35
CA GLN A 60 -24.04 -14.81 -9.43
C GLN A 60 -25.07 -15.92 -9.59
N GLY A 61 -25.64 -16.41 -8.48
CA GLY A 61 -26.93 -17.11 -8.53
C GLY A 61 -26.99 -18.56 -8.06
N GLN A 62 -26.01 -19.11 -7.32
CA GLN A 62 -26.22 -20.35 -6.57
C GLN A 62 -26.09 -20.12 -5.07
N SER A 63 -27.26 -19.88 -4.47
CA SER A 63 -27.50 -19.91 -3.04
C SER A 63 -27.40 -21.33 -2.50
N THR A 64 -26.21 -21.92 -2.49
CA THR A 64 -25.97 -23.22 -1.86
C THR A 64 -24.53 -23.34 -1.43
N THR A 65 -24.20 -22.70 -0.32
CA THR A 65 -23.61 -23.31 0.89
C THR A 65 -22.91 -22.23 1.69
N ASP A 66 -22.88 -22.47 2.99
CA ASP A 66 -22.31 -21.66 4.04
C ASP A 66 -20.79 -21.50 3.86
N ASN A 67 -20.36 -20.79 2.81
CA ASN A 67 -18.97 -20.78 2.37
C ASN A 67 -18.15 -20.00 3.40
N SER A 68 -17.34 -20.71 4.18
CA SER A 68 -16.46 -20.15 5.23
C SER A 68 -15.69 -18.92 4.72
N LEU A 69 -15.26 -18.98 3.46
CA LEU A 69 -14.55 -17.90 2.81
C LEU A 69 -15.37 -16.62 2.62
N ASP A 70 -16.64 -16.73 2.23
CA ASP A 70 -17.52 -15.56 2.04
C ASP A 70 -17.72 -14.81 3.37
N LYS A 71 -17.82 -15.57 4.46
CA LYS A 71 -17.87 -15.01 5.83
C LYS A 71 -16.58 -14.28 6.19
N ILE A 72 -15.42 -14.86 5.85
CA ILE A 72 -14.11 -14.23 6.06
C ILE A 72 -14.01 -12.94 5.24
N ILE A 73 -14.31 -12.99 3.93
CA ILE A 73 -14.24 -11.82 3.03
C ILE A 73 -15.15 -10.69 3.52
N TYR A 74 -16.38 -11.03 3.93
CA TYR A 74 -17.28 -10.07 4.55
C TYR A 74 -16.67 -9.47 5.82
N GLY A 75 -16.10 -10.32 6.68
CA GLY A 75 -15.41 -9.90 7.89
C GLY A 75 -14.22 -8.97 7.62
N LEU A 76 -13.41 -9.25 6.60
CA LEU A 76 -12.29 -8.39 6.19
C LEU A 76 -12.77 -7.02 5.70
N CYS A 77 -13.80 -6.98 4.86
CA CYS A 77 -14.37 -5.72 4.36
C CYS A 77 -14.97 -4.89 5.50
N HIS A 78 -15.70 -5.54 6.41
CA HIS A 78 -16.31 -4.88 7.55
C HIS A 78 -15.27 -4.41 8.58
N GLY A 79 -14.25 -5.22 8.84
CA GLY A 79 -13.12 -4.87 9.71
C GLY A 79 -12.39 -3.63 9.20
N TYR A 80 -12.10 -3.57 7.90
CA TYR A 80 -11.48 -2.39 7.29
C TYR A 80 -12.34 -1.11 7.45
N ARG A 81 -13.66 -1.21 7.31
CA ARG A 81 -14.56 -0.06 7.57
C ARG A 81 -14.56 0.37 9.01
N GLN A 82 -14.53 -0.57 9.95
CA GLN A 82 -14.45 -0.25 11.36
C GLN A 82 -13.13 0.45 11.69
N VAL A 83 -12.02 0.01 11.10
CA VAL A 83 -10.73 0.70 11.20
C VAL A 83 -10.82 2.14 10.70
N LEU A 84 -11.44 2.38 9.53
CA LEU A 84 -11.61 3.73 8.98
C LEU A 84 -12.51 4.64 9.84
N ARG A 85 -13.44 4.07 10.60
CA ARG A 85 -14.36 4.80 11.49
C ARG A 85 -13.83 4.97 12.91
N SER A 86 -12.82 4.21 13.29
CA SER A 86 -12.25 4.23 14.64
C SER A 86 -11.54 5.55 14.91
N SER A 87 -11.81 6.15 16.07
CA SER A 87 -11.06 7.33 16.55
C SER A 87 -9.70 6.97 17.14
N ASP A 88 -9.51 5.68 17.48
CA ASP A 88 -8.29 5.16 18.11
C ASP A 88 -7.17 4.85 17.11
N ILE A 89 -7.48 4.86 15.81
CA ILE A 89 -6.54 4.54 14.74
C ILE A 89 -6.38 5.79 13.87
N PRO A 90 -5.13 6.22 13.59
CA PRO A 90 -4.91 7.41 12.78
C PRO A 90 -5.45 7.21 11.36
N HIS A 91 -6.05 8.26 10.79
CA HIS A 91 -6.61 8.28 9.43
C HIS A 91 -5.53 8.38 8.33
N ILE A 92 -4.50 7.53 8.43
CA ILE A 92 -3.40 7.44 7.46
C ILE A 92 -3.61 6.32 6.43
N PHE A 93 -4.48 5.36 6.74
CA PHE A 93 -4.74 4.21 5.89
C PHE A 93 -5.77 4.54 4.80
N HIS A 94 -5.54 4.00 3.61
CA HIS A 94 -6.37 4.21 2.43
C HIS A 94 -6.71 2.88 1.75
N ASP A 95 -7.61 2.91 0.76
CA ASP A 95 -8.08 1.70 0.07
C ASP A 95 -6.92 0.89 -0.53
N ARG A 96 -5.80 1.56 -0.85
CA ARG A 96 -4.59 0.90 -1.31
C ARG A 96 -4.04 -0.09 -0.27
N ASP A 97 -3.99 0.27 1.01
CA ASP A 97 -3.49 -0.62 2.06
C ASP A 97 -4.34 -1.89 2.17
N PHE A 98 -5.66 -1.72 2.07
CA PHE A 98 -6.61 -2.83 2.03
C PHE A 98 -6.43 -3.72 0.78
N ILE A 99 -6.29 -3.13 -0.40
CA ILE A 99 -6.04 -3.85 -1.65
C ILE A 99 -4.77 -4.68 -1.56
N TYR A 100 -3.67 -4.10 -1.08
CA TYR A 100 -2.39 -4.82 -0.96
C TYR A 100 -2.43 -5.90 0.14
N MET A 101 -3.19 -5.70 1.22
CA MET A 101 -3.44 -6.73 2.22
C MET A 101 -4.19 -7.94 1.64
N LEU A 102 -5.29 -7.72 0.91
CA LEU A 102 -6.03 -8.80 0.24
C LEU A 102 -5.17 -9.55 -0.78
N ARG A 103 -4.35 -8.79 -1.50
CA ARG A 103 -3.38 -9.30 -2.46
C ARG A 103 -2.29 -10.15 -1.79
N GLU A 104 -1.81 -9.76 -0.62
CA GLU A 104 -0.88 -10.58 0.18
C GLU A 104 -1.54 -11.90 0.59
N LEU A 105 -2.79 -11.84 1.06
CA LEU A 105 -3.58 -13.04 1.40
C LEU A 105 -3.75 -13.99 0.21
N ARG A 106 -3.97 -13.46 -1.01
CA ARG A 106 -4.06 -14.28 -2.23
C ARG A 106 -2.83 -15.16 -2.44
N PHE A 107 -1.64 -14.72 -2.06
CA PHE A 107 -0.45 -15.54 -2.28
C PHE A 107 -0.33 -16.71 -1.33
N GLU A 108 -0.74 -16.52 -0.09
CA GLU A 108 -0.83 -17.64 0.85
C GLU A 108 -1.84 -18.67 0.33
N LEU A 109 -2.87 -18.23 -0.42
CA LEU A 109 -3.82 -19.12 -1.10
C LEU A 109 -3.24 -19.82 -2.35
N MET A 110 -2.27 -19.22 -3.06
CA MET A 110 -1.67 -19.80 -4.27
C MET A 110 -0.52 -20.77 -4.00
N ASN A 111 0.00 -20.86 -2.77
CA ASN A 111 1.13 -21.74 -2.41
C ASN A 111 0.74 -23.22 -2.21
N LEU A 112 -0.46 -23.66 -2.61
CA LEU A 112 -0.91 -25.05 -2.51
C LEU A 112 -1.31 -25.59 -3.89
N ASN A 113 -0.34 -26.26 -4.52
CA ASN A 113 -0.44 -27.21 -5.63
C ASN A 113 -0.87 -26.66 -7.01
N GLU A 114 0.01 -26.82 -8.00
CA GLU A 114 -0.22 -26.62 -9.44
C GLU A 114 -1.21 -27.62 -10.07
N THR A 115 -1.96 -28.38 -9.27
CA THR A 115 -2.96 -29.34 -9.75
C THR A 115 -4.35 -28.86 -9.37
N GLU A 116 -5.09 -28.46 -10.41
CA GLU A 116 -6.54 -28.60 -10.60
C GLU A 116 -7.43 -28.39 -9.37
N GLU A 117 -8.26 -27.33 -9.46
CA GLU A 117 -9.22 -26.90 -8.44
C GLU A 117 -8.54 -26.46 -7.13
N ALA A 118 -8.12 -25.20 -7.11
CA ALA A 118 -7.69 -24.49 -5.92
C ALA A 118 -8.81 -24.53 -4.86
N ASN A 119 -8.86 -25.60 -4.09
CA ASN A 119 -9.65 -25.71 -2.89
C ASN A 119 -9.11 -24.64 -1.94
N ILE A 120 -9.85 -23.53 -1.82
CA ILE A 120 -9.55 -22.39 -0.97
C ILE A 120 -9.65 -22.86 0.50
N ARG A 121 -8.61 -23.52 0.97
CA ARG A 121 -8.39 -23.85 2.38
C ARG A 121 -7.12 -23.12 2.79
N GLU A 122 -7.08 -22.09 3.59
CA GLU A 122 -8.04 -21.30 4.38
C GLU A 122 -7.27 -19.98 4.59
N ILE A 123 -7.94 -18.83 4.53
CA ILE A 123 -7.32 -17.63 5.13
C ILE A 123 -7.20 -17.97 6.63
N THR A 124 -5.98 -18.14 7.11
CA THR A 124 -5.73 -18.49 8.52
C THR A 124 -5.58 -17.24 9.37
N PRO A 125 -5.79 -17.31 10.69
CA PRO A 125 -5.57 -16.17 11.56
C PRO A 125 -4.11 -15.64 11.45
N LEU A 126 -3.12 -16.53 11.40
CA LEU A 126 -1.72 -16.15 11.22
C LEU A 126 -1.45 -15.45 9.88
N SER A 127 -2.08 -15.91 8.80
CA SER A 127 -1.96 -15.23 7.49
C SER A 127 -2.55 -13.83 7.51
N LEU A 128 -3.67 -13.63 8.20
CA LEU A 128 -4.27 -12.31 8.40
C LEU A 128 -3.34 -11.40 9.20
N LEU A 129 -2.79 -11.89 10.33
CA LEU A 129 -1.84 -11.12 11.13
C LEU A 129 -0.64 -10.67 10.29
N ARG A 130 -0.05 -11.56 9.50
CA ARG A 130 1.08 -11.23 8.62
C ARG A 130 0.70 -10.20 7.56
N ALA A 131 -0.46 -10.36 6.93
CA ALA A 131 -0.92 -9.42 5.92
C ALA A 131 -1.21 -8.03 6.51
N LEU A 132 -1.69 -7.95 7.75
CA LEU A 132 -1.83 -6.70 8.51
C LEU A 132 -0.46 -6.12 8.87
N GLU A 133 0.46 -6.91 9.40
CA GLU A 133 1.85 -6.51 9.71
C GLU A 133 2.65 -6.07 8.49
N ASP A 134 2.28 -6.47 7.27
CA ASP A 134 2.98 -6.03 6.06
C ASP A 134 2.35 -4.76 5.47
N ASN A 135 1.06 -4.51 5.75
CA ASN A 135 0.29 -3.48 5.06
C ASN A 135 -0.25 -2.33 5.90
N PHE A 136 -0.52 -2.55 7.18
CA PHE A 136 -1.06 -1.57 8.13
C PHE A 136 -0.01 -1.16 9.15
N ASN A 137 1.16 -0.72 8.66
CA ASN A 137 2.30 -0.26 9.47
C ASN A 137 2.37 1.27 9.58
N GLY A 138 3.35 1.76 10.32
CA GLY A 138 3.59 3.21 10.48
C GLY A 138 2.72 3.84 11.57
N VAL A 139 2.15 3.01 12.43
CA VAL A 139 1.40 3.39 13.62
C VAL A 139 2.09 2.85 14.87
N ARG A 140 1.70 3.37 16.03
CA ARG A 140 2.23 2.90 17.32
C ARG A 140 1.80 1.45 17.58
N VAL A 141 2.52 0.79 18.48
CA VAL A 141 2.28 -0.62 18.83
C VAL A 141 0.85 -0.82 19.35
N GLU A 142 0.37 0.09 20.18
CA GLU A 142 -0.97 0.03 20.79
C GLU A 142 -2.07 0.25 19.74
N GLU A 143 -1.83 1.15 18.78
CA GLU A 143 -2.75 1.43 17.67
C GLU A 143 -2.84 0.23 16.73
N PHE A 144 -1.71 -0.42 16.44
CA PHE A 144 -1.67 -1.65 15.65
C PHE A 144 -2.40 -2.80 16.37
N ASP A 145 -2.18 -2.96 17.68
CA ASP A 145 -2.82 -4.03 18.44
C ASP A 145 -4.34 -3.88 18.46
N ARG A 146 -4.85 -2.64 18.55
CA ARG A 146 -6.29 -2.33 18.40
C ARG A 146 -6.80 -2.62 16.99
N LEU A 147 -6.01 -2.32 15.97
CA LEU A 147 -6.35 -2.63 14.58
C LEU A 147 -6.52 -4.15 14.39
N VAL A 148 -5.60 -4.95 14.91
CA VAL A 148 -5.69 -6.41 14.89
C VAL A 148 -6.93 -6.89 15.64
N ASP A 149 -7.25 -6.31 16.80
CA ASP A 149 -8.44 -6.68 17.58
C ASP A 149 -9.75 -6.41 16.83
N ILE A 150 -9.83 -5.30 16.09
CA ILE A 150 -10.99 -4.99 15.25
C ILE A 150 -11.18 -6.08 14.18
N PHE A 151 -10.11 -6.42 13.44
CA PHE A 151 -10.19 -7.47 12.42
C PHE A 151 -10.51 -8.85 13.03
N ALA A 152 -9.83 -9.21 14.12
CA ALA A 152 -10.02 -10.49 14.81
C ALA A 152 -11.44 -10.65 15.37
N THR A 153 -12.01 -9.58 15.92
CA THR A 153 -13.38 -9.57 16.45
C THR A 153 -14.39 -9.71 15.32
N VAL A 154 -14.30 -8.87 14.28
CA VAL A 154 -15.27 -8.85 13.19
C VAL A 154 -15.24 -10.15 12.37
N VAL A 155 -14.05 -10.66 12.04
CA VAL A 155 -13.93 -11.96 11.36
C VAL A 155 -14.34 -13.09 12.33
N GLY A 156 -13.98 -12.96 13.60
CA GLY A 156 -14.31 -13.86 14.70
C GLY A 156 -15.81 -13.97 15.06
N GLU A 157 -16.65 -13.04 14.62
CA GLU A 157 -18.12 -13.14 14.75
C GLU A 157 -18.68 -14.29 13.89
N LYS A 158 -18.02 -14.57 12.76
CA LYS A 158 -18.47 -15.57 11.79
C LYS A 158 -17.55 -16.79 11.73
N CYS A 159 -16.28 -16.62 12.08
CA CYS A 159 -15.24 -17.65 12.04
C CYS A 159 -14.43 -17.64 13.36
N TYR A 160 -14.85 -18.45 14.33
CA TYR A 160 -14.32 -18.42 15.71
C TYR A 160 -12.80 -18.58 15.83
N GLU A 161 -12.16 -19.27 14.89
CA GLU A 161 -10.70 -19.46 14.84
C GLU A 161 -9.93 -18.13 14.85
N PHE A 162 -10.50 -17.06 14.29
CA PHE A 162 -9.84 -15.75 14.26
C PHE A 162 -9.84 -15.04 15.61
N ARG A 163 -10.63 -15.50 16.59
CA ARG A 163 -10.61 -14.93 17.94
C ARG A 163 -9.30 -15.24 18.67
N SER A 164 -8.62 -16.35 18.33
CA SER A 164 -7.33 -16.69 18.94
C SER A 164 -6.27 -15.63 18.69
N LEU A 165 -6.39 -14.82 17.63
CA LEU A 165 -5.48 -13.71 17.36
C LEU A 165 -5.42 -12.68 18.47
N ILE A 166 -6.50 -12.47 19.21
CA ILE A 166 -6.54 -11.49 20.29
C ILE A 166 -5.53 -11.89 21.39
N ASP A 167 -5.46 -13.19 21.68
CA ASP A 167 -4.60 -13.75 22.72
C ASP A 167 -3.19 -14.05 22.20
N GLU A 168 -3.06 -14.52 20.95
CA GLU A 168 -1.79 -15.00 20.37
C GLU A 168 -0.97 -13.91 19.67
N LYS A 169 -1.54 -12.72 19.40
CA LYS A 169 -0.89 -11.66 18.60
C LYS A 169 0.51 -11.30 19.09
N GLN A 170 0.74 -11.24 20.41
CA GLN A 170 2.06 -10.86 20.96
C GLN A 170 3.13 -11.93 20.74
N GLN A 171 2.74 -13.20 20.75
CA GLN A 171 3.66 -14.33 20.55
C GLN A 171 3.99 -14.55 19.08
N CYS A 172 3.01 -14.32 18.20
CA CYS A 172 3.15 -14.51 16.77
C CYS A 172 3.70 -13.28 16.03
N ARG A 173 3.86 -12.14 16.70
CA ARG A 173 4.32 -10.89 16.07
C ARG A 173 5.74 -11.00 15.55
N ARG A 174 5.95 -10.61 14.29
CA ARG A 174 7.30 -10.53 13.71
C ARG A 174 8.00 -9.25 14.14
N ASN A 175 9.31 -9.32 14.31
CA ASN A 175 10.11 -8.11 14.51
C ASN A 175 10.23 -7.31 13.19
N ILE A 176 10.38 -5.98 13.30
CA ILE A 176 10.46 -5.08 12.15
C ILE A 176 11.55 -5.47 11.15
N PRO A 177 12.78 -5.85 11.57
CA PRO A 177 13.82 -6.30 10.63
C PRO A 177 13.40 -7.52 9.80
N THR A 178 12.65 -8.47 10.38
CA THR A 178 12.16 -9.66 9.67
C THR A 178 11.08 -9.29 8.66
N ILE A 179 10.14 -8.42 9.03
CA ILE A 179 9.10 -7.90 8.13
C ILE A 179 9.76 -7.21 6.92
N LEU A 180 10.68 -6.29 7.17
CA LEU A 180 11.40 -5.57 6.12
C LEU A 180 12.19 -6.53 5.21
N ARG A 181 12.95 -7.47 5.80
CA ARG A 181 13.75 -8.43 5.03
C ARG A 181 12.88 -9.31 4.14
N ASN A 182 11.77 -9.82 4.66
CA ASN A 182 10.85 -10.67 3.89
C ASN A 182 10.23 -9.87 2.75
N SER A 183 9.82 -8.64 3.01
CA SER A 183 9.23 -7.81 1.97
C SER A 183 10.25 -7.38 0.88
N MET A 184 11.53 -7.20 1.22
CA MET A 184 12.57 -6.88 0.23
C MET A 184 12.94 -8.09 -0.65
N LYS A 185 12.84 -9.31 -0.11
CA LYS A 185 13.16 -10.58 -0.80
C LYS A 185 12.06 -11.10 -1.74
N LEU A 186 11.01 -10.33 -2.00
CA LEU A 186 9.95 -10.73 -2.94
C LEU A 186 10.53 -11.09 -4.31
N ALA A 187 10.22 -12.30 -4.79
CA ALA A 187 10.55 -12.75 -6.13
C ALA A 187 10.03 -11.76 -7.18
N SER A 188 10.72 -11.62 -8.31
CA SER A 188 10.42 -10.64 -9.36
C SER A 188 8.96 -10.70 -9.86
N ALA A 189 8.39 -11.90 -9.98
CA ALA A 189 6.97 -12.09 -10.31
C ALA A 189 6.02 -11.54 -9.22
N ARG A 190 6.37 -11.70 -7.94
CA ARG A 190 5.62 -11.14 -6.81
C ARG A 190 5.81 -9.63 -6.70
N ARG A 191 7.00 -9.11 -7.03
CA ARG A 191 7.27 -7.67 -6.95
C ARG A 191 6.44 -6.86 -7.95
N ARG A 192 6.19 -7.36 -9.16
CA ARG A 192 5.40 -6.65 -10.19
C ARG A 192 3.93 -6.45 -9.83
N LEU A 193 3.35 -7.40 -9.11
CA LEU A 193 1.93 -7.38 -8.80
C LEU A 193 1.66 -6.82 -7.37
N TYR A 194 2.67 -6.80 -6.49
CA TYR A 194 2.50 -6.61 -5.03
C TYR A 194 3.59 -5.76 -4.36
N GLY A 195 4.69 -5.46 -5.04
CA GLY A 195 5.82 -4.72 -4.46
C GLY A 195 5.47 -3.25 -4.22
N ARG A 196 5.31 -2.87 -2.95
CA ARG A 196 5.31 -1.46 -2.54
C ARG A 196 6.71 -1.02 -2.15
N TYR A 197 7.09 0.19 -2.56
CA TYR A 197 8.24 0.86 -2.00
C TYR A 197 8.06 1.04 -0.48
N LYS A 198 9.17 1.06 0.25
CA LYS A 198 9.17 1.14 1.71
C LYS A 198 9.48 2.56 2.14
N LEU A 199 8.57 3.12 2.92
CA LEU A 199 8.81 4.37 3.64
C LEU A 199 9.25 4.00 5.05
N ILE A 200 10.41 4.49 5.44
CA ILE A 200 10.96 4.32 6.79
C ILE A 200 10.87 5.68 7.46
N ILE A 201 10.16 5.73 8.58
CA ILE A 201 10.00 6.95 9.38
C ILE A 201 11.11 6.91 10.43
N ASP A 202 11.99 7.91 10.38
CA ASP A 202 13.10 8.06 11.31
C ASP A 202 12.94 9.37 12.09
N GLU A 203 12.57 9.28 13.36
CA GLU A 203 12.35 10.45 14.22
C GLU A 203 13.64 11.01 14.83
N SER A 204 14.75 10.26 14.76
CA SER A 204 16.00 10.65 15.43
C SER A 204 16.75 11.77 14.71
N ASN A 205 16.42 12.05 13.44
CA ASN A 205 17.07 13.04 12.59
C ASN A 205 18.60 12.86 12.44
N ASP A 206 19.16 11.68 12.74
CA ASP A 206 20.59 11.37 12.70
C ASP A 206 20.95 10.24 11.70
N GLU A 207 20.03 9.93 10.79
CA GLU A 207 20.12 8.78 9.86
C GLU A 207 20.38 7.43 10.57
N SER A 208 19.98 7.28 11.85
CA SER A 208 20.16 6.02 12.59
C SER A 208 19.47 4.86 11.89
N ALA A 209 18.30 5.08 11.30
CA ALA A 209 17.59 4.04 10.57
C ALA A 209 18.41 3.55 9.37
N VAL A 210 19.07 4.46 8.64
CA VAL A 210 19.93 4.11 7.49
C VAL A 210 21.08 3.22 7.95
N ARG A 211 21.76 3.60 9.03
CA ARG A 211 22.86 2.80 9.60
C ARG A 211 22.39 1.41 10.01
N LEU A 212 21.25 1.31 10.69
CA LEU A 212 20.66 0.04 11.12
C LEU A 212 20.31 -0.87 9.94
N LEU A 213 19.79 -0.33 8.84
CA LEU A 213 19.47 -1.12 7.64
C LEU A 213 20.69 -1.81 7.04
N PHE A 214 21.84 -1.12 6.98
CA PHE A 214 23.10 -1.71 6.53
C PHE A 214 23.68 -2.68 7.56
N GLN A 215 23.67 -2.32 8.85
CA GLN A 215 24.19 -3.18 9.93
C GLN A 215 23.42 -4.51 10.05
N CYS A 216 22.09 -4.48 9.88
CA CYS A 216 21.24 -5.68 9.91
C CYS A 216 21.28 -6.49 8.61
N GLY A 217 22.06 -6.05 7.60
CA GLY A 217 22.15 -6.69 6.28
C GLY A 217 20.82 -6.70 5.53
N ILE A 218 19.94 -5.73 5.80
CA ILE A 218 18.69 -5.54 5.04
C ILE A 218 19.03 -4.87 3.71
N LEU A 219 19.92 -3.87 3.74
CA LEU A 219 20.53 -3.27 2.58
C LEU A 219 21.95 -3.78 2.41
N ASN A 220 22.37 -3.95 1.16
CA ASN A 220 23.74 -4.32 0.83
C ASN A 220 24.60 -3.07 0.67
N SER A 221 25.75 -3.00 1.34
CA SER A 221 26.71 -1.90 1.22
C SER A 221 27.42 -1.84 -0.14
N ASP A 222 27.31 -2.88 -0.97
CA ASP A 222 27.86 -2.91 -2.33
C ASP A 222 27.13 -1.89 -3.25
N PRO A 223 27.84 -0.88 -3.82
CA PRO A 223 27.27 0.09 -4.76
C PRO A 223 26.69 -0.52 -6.03
N ASN A 224 27.08 -1.74 -6.37
CA ASN A 224 26.50 -2.47 -7.49
C ASN A 224 25.11 -3.02 -7.18
N GLN A 225 24.75 -3.17 -5.91
CA GLN A 225 23.45 -3.69 -5.48
C GLN A 225 22.54 -2.62 -4.87
N THR A 226 23.10 -1.68 -4.12
CA THR A 226 22.33 -0.59 -3.48
C THR A 226 22.95 0.76 -3.83
N THR A 227 22.12 1.71 -4.24
CA THR A 227 22.53 3.10 -4.48
C THR A 227 21.76 4.03 -3.55
N VAL A 228 22.49 4.91 -2.85
CA VAL A 228 21.92 5.87 -1.91
C VAL A 228 21.91 7.25 -2.54
N PHE A 229 20.73 7.84 -2.65
CA PHE A 229 20.55 9.22 -3.10
C PHE A 229 20.20 10.11 -1.91
N ARG A 230 21.05 11.11 -1.69
CA ARG A 230 20.87 12.16 -0.68
C ARG A 230 20.68 13.50 -1.37
N MET A 231 19.63 14.20 -1.00
CA MET A 231 19.49 15.61 -1.35
C MET A 231 20.06 16.48 -0.24
N SER A 232 20.78 17.51 -0.65
CA SER A 232 21.39 18.48 0.26
C SER A 232 20.35 19.49 0.75
N ASP A 233 20.36 19.75 2.05
CA ASP A 233 19.57 20.81 2.69
C ASP A 233 20.35 22.15 2.79
N PHE A 234 21.56 22.22 2.23
CA PHE A 234 22.34 23.46 2.21
C PHE A 234 21.73 24.48 1.23
N PRO A 235 21.58 25.77 1.63
CA PRO A 235 20.93 26.82 0.83
C PRO A 235 21.44 26.95 -0.60
N ASP A 236 22.76 26.81 -0.80
CA ASP A 236 23.40 26.98 -2.11
C ASP A 236 23.14 25.79 -3.07
N ASP A 237 22.69 24.65 -2.55
CA ASP A 237 22.35 23.45 -3.33
C ASP A 237 20.84 23.33 -3.58
N ILE A 238 20.00 24.21 -3.00
CA ILE A 238 18.54 24.09 -3.06
C ILE A 238 17.99 24.32 -4.47
N ASP A 239 18.59 25.25 -5.20
CA ASP A 239 18.14 25.67 -6.54
C ASP A 239 18.95 25.01 -7.67
N ASN A 240 19.69 23.93 -7.38
CA ASN A 240 20.48 23.24 -8.38
C ASN A 240 19.63 22.23 -9.18
N ASP A 241 18.83 22.75 -10.12
CA ASP A 241 18.00 21.94 -11.02
C ASP A 241 18.81 20.90 -11.80
N LEU A 242 20.07 21.19 -12.13
CA LEU A 242 20.96 20.23 -12.80
C LEU A 242 21.18 18.99 -11.92
N ARG A 243 21.46 19.17 -10.62
CA ARG A 243 21.58 18.04 -9.69
C ARG A 243 20.27 17.26 -9.52
N HIS A 244 19.12 17.95 -9.53
CA HIS A 244 17.82 17.27 -9.52
C HIS A 244 17.65 16.36 -10.74
N VAL A 245 17.98 16.85 -11.94
CA VAL A 245 17.91 16.09 -13.19
C VAL A 245 18.90 14.93 -13.19
N GLU A 246 20.13 15.14 -12.72
CA GLU A 246 21.14 14.08 -12.61
C GLU A 246 20.69 12.95 -11.68
N ILE A 247 20.15 13.29 -10.50
CA ILE A 247 19.65 12.30 -9.55
C ILE A 247 18.47 11.52 -10.15
N LEU A 248 17.53 12.19 -10.83
CA LEU A 248 16.42 11.51 -11.51
C LEU A 248 16.90 10.57 -12.62
N SER A 249 17.88 10.99 -13.42
CA SER A 249 18.50 10.16 -14.45
C SER A 249 19.15 8.92 -13.86
N ASN A 250 19.89 9.08 -12.76
CA ASN A 250 20.53 7.97 -12.06
C ASN A 250 19.53 7.02 -11.39
N ILE A 251 18.43 7.55 -10.84
CA ILE A 251 17.32 6.73 -10.31
C ILE A 251 16.73 5.88 -11.43
N LYS A 252 16.48 6.46 -12.61
CA LYS A 252 15.98 5.72 -13.78
C LYS A 252 16.93 4.61 -14.20
N LEU A 253 18.23 4.90 -14.28
CA LEU A 253 19.26 3.89 -14.59
C LEU A 253 19.28 2.76 -13.54
N CYS A 254 19.13 3.08 -12.26
CA CYS A 254 19.05 2.09 -11.19
C CYS A 254 17.78 1.23 -11.31
N MET A 255 16.64 1.81 -11.70
CA MET A 255 15.41 1.08 -11.96
C MET A 255 15.55 0.12 -13.15
N GLU A 256 16.21 0.55 -14.23
CA GLU A 256 16.48 -0.28 -15.41
C GLU A 256 17.43 -1.45 -15.10
N THR A 257 18.44 -1.21 -14.26
CA THR A 257 19.43 -2.22 -13.86
C THR A 257 18.98 -3.11 -12.70
N GLY A 258 17.84 -2.80 -12.07
CA GLY A 258 17.28 -3.58 -10.96
C GLY A 258 18.00 -3.40 -9.62
N LYS A 259 18.75 -2.30 -9.44
CA LYS A 259 19.42 -1.97 -8.17
C LYS A 259 18.43 -1.52 -7.12
N THR A 260 18.75 -1.79 -5.85
CA THR A 260 18.00 -1.24 -4.71
C THR A 260 18.33 0.23 -4.56
N ILE A 261 17.30 1.06 -4.41
CA ILE A 261 17.46 2.51 -4.28
C ILE A 261 17.05 2.91 -2.87
N LEU A 262 17.94 3.62 -2.16
CA LEU A 262 17.63 4.28 -0.89
C LEU A 262 17.59 5.79 -1.11
N MET A 263 16.48 6.42 -0.75
CA MET A 263 16.26 7.85 -0.95
C MET A 263 16.16 8.57 0.40
N ILE A 264 16.95 9.61 0.59
CA ILE A 264 17.00 10.40 1.83
C ILE A 264 16.76 11.88 1.48
N ASN A 265 15.85 12.52 2.21
CA ASN A 265 15.46 13.93 2.04
C ASN A 265 15.00 14.33 0.62
N THR A 266 14.37 13.40 -0.11
CA THR A 266 14.02 13.58 -1.53
C THR A 266 12.66 14.24 -1.80
N GLY A 267 12.10 14.97 -0.82
CA GLY A 267 10.79 15.62 -0.95
C GLY A 267 10.67 16.54 -2.17
N ARG A 268 11.78 17.17 -2.59
CA ARG A 268 11.85 18.08 -3.73
C ARG A 268 11.59 17.41 -5.08
N ILE A 269 11.96 16.13 -5.24
CA ILE A 269 11.78 15.37 -6.49
C ILE A 269 10.54 14.47 -6.48
N HIS A 270 9.76 14.48 -5.40
CA HIS A 270 8.55 13.65 -5.27
C HIS A 270 7.55 13.89 -6.40
N GLY A 271 7.44 15.13 -6.91
CA GLY A 271 6.57 15.44 -8.05
C GLY A 271 6.98 14.73 -9.34
N ALA A 272 8.28 14.62 -9.61
CA ALA A 272 8.82 13.95 -10.80
C ALA A 272 8.69 12.42 -10.73
N LEU A 273 8.73 11.85 -9.52
CA LEU A 273 8.63 10.40 -9.29
C LEU A 273 7.20 9.87 -9.37
N ARG A 274 6.17 10.73 -9.42
CA ARG A 274 4.78 10.29 -9.60
C ARG A 274 4.47 9.79 -11.02
N PHE A 275 5.32 10.13 -11.98
CA PHE A 275 5.15 9.80 -13.41
C PHE A 275 6.07 8.68 -13.89
N ILE A 276 6.93 8.16 -13.00
CA ILE A 276 7.86 7.06 -13.24
C ILE A 276 7.27 5.79 -12.62
#